data_AF-A0A9P3G360-F1
#
_entry.id   AF-A0A9P3G360-F1
#
_cell.length_a   1.000
_cell.length_b   1.000
_cell.length_c   1.000
_cell.angle_alpha   90.00
_cell.angle_beta   90.00
_cell.angle_gamma   90.00
#
_symmetry.space_group_name_H-M   'P 1'
#
loop_
_entity.id
_entity.type
_entity.pdbx_description
1 polymer ?
#
loop_
_entity_poly.entity_id
_entity_poly.type
_entity_poly.pdbx_seq_one_letter_code
_entity_poly.pdbx_strand_id
1 'polypeptide(L)'
;MTQIMDLPDELHMLILAALPLPALLAARGVCKLWRALVPGAHIPAARRGLLALYLRAAASPAFLATRKDVLARTHSWNRDAYLSRLPADLPEDFACWVREWPARAVLGLLWPGARTGRHAHAAPGLLSGAGHAILGMTILNRLAFDGGARAVHAHMFCADVRGASGAALLLDDAFVRGRQRSRVLVLDGACDGVEMAGRVYAVEGTSCAMDAPEAVSWTEFLHQELDREERWLASH
;
A
#
# COMPACT_ATOMS: atom_id res chain seq x y z
N MET A 1 -29.10 25.24 -24.19
CA MET A 1 -28.11 24.17 -24.00
C MET A 1 -28.04 23.89 -22.51
N THR A 2 -28.48 22.73 -22.06
CA THR A 2 -28.37 22.33 -20.65
C THR A 2 -26.91 22.02 -20.33
N GLN A 3 -26.38 22.67 -19.31
CA GLN A 3 -25.02 22.41 -18.82
C GLN A 3 -25.05 21.29 -17.78
N ILE A 4 -23.92 20.61 -17.58
CA ILE A 4 -23.79 19.59 -16.55
C ILE A 4 -24.11 20.12 -15.14
N MET A 5 -23.92 21.42 -14.90
CA MET A 5 -24.21 22.09 -13.64
C MET A 5 -25.71 22.33 -13.40
N ASP A 6 -26.55 22.12 -14.41
CA ASP A 6 -28.01 22.23 -14.29
C ASP A 6 -28.67 20.91 -13.85
N LEU A 7 -27.87 19.86 -13.63
CA LEU A 7 -28.37 18.56 -13.14
C LEU A 7 -28.70 18.63 -11.64
N PRO A 8 -29.71 17.88 -11.17
CA PRO A 8 -29.94 17.68 -9.75
C PRO A 8 -28.73 17.07 -9.03
N ASP A 9 -28.58 17.39 -7.74
CA ASP A 9 -27.48 16.92 -6.89
C ASP A 9 -27.40 15.38 -6.83
N GLU A 10 -28.54 14.69 -6.92
CA GLU A 10 -28.60 13.23 -6.96
C GLU A 10 -27.86 12.65 -8.15
N LEU A 11 -28.01 13.26 -9.33
CA LEU A 11 -27.31 12.84 -10.55
C LEU A 11 -25.81 13.13 -10.44
N HIS A 12 -25.43 14.25 -9.82
CA HIS A 12 -24.03 14.54 -9.52
C HIS A 12 -23.40 13.50 -8.60
N MET A 13 -24.10 13.11 -7.52
CA MET A 13 -23.61 12.07 -6.60
C MET A 13 -23.48 10.70 -7.27
N LEU A 14 -24.41 10.34 -8.17
CA LEU A 14 -24.32 9.11 -8.97
C LEU A 14 -23.12 9.12 -9.91
N ILE A 15 -22.87 10.24 -10.60
CA ILE A 15 -21.69 10.41 -11.44
C ILE A 15 -20.42 10.26 -10.60
N LEU A 16 -20.33 10.97 -9.47
CA LEU A 16 -19.17 10.92 -8.57
C LEU A 16 -18.91 9.51 -8.03
N ALA A 17 -19.96 8.76 -7.66
CA ALA A 17 -19.82 7.39 -7.15
C ALA A 17 -19.18 6.42 -8.16
N ALA A 18 -19.39 6.67 -9.46
CA ALA A 18 -18.84 5.86 -10.55
C ALA A 18 -17.40 6.26 -10.94
N LEU A 19 -16.88 7.39 -10.47
CA LEU A 19 -15.55 7.86 -10.85
C LEU A 19 -14.43 7.04 -10.18
N PRO A 20 -13.34 6.74 -10.90
CA PRO A 20 -12.11 6.21 -10.28
C PRO A 20 -11.43 7.29 -9.44
N LEU A 21 -10.54 6.88 -8.52
CA LEU A 21 -9.88 7.77 -7.57
C LEU A 21 -9.21 8.99 -8.23
N PRO A 22 -8.44 8.89 -9.33
CA PRO A 22 -7.85 10.06 -9.97
C PRO A 22 -8.90 11.06 -10.46
N ALA A 23 -10.03 10.58 -10.98
CA ALA A 23 -11.12 11.41 -11.43
C ALA A 23 -11.89 12.03 -10.25
N LEU A 24 -12.05 11.32 -9.13
CA LEU A 24 -12.58 11.88 -7.87
C LEU A 24 -11.68 13.00 -7.32
N LEU A 25 -10.36 12.82 -7.36
CA LEU A 25 -9.40 13.84 -6.94
C LEU A 25 -9.49 15.08 -7.84
N ALA A 26 -9.56 14.88 -9.16
CA ALA A 26 -9.75 15.98 -10.11
C ALA A 26 -11.11 16.68 -9.92
N ALA A 27 -12.18 15.91 -9.74
CA ALA A 27 -13.55 16.38 -9.48
C ALA A 27 -13.62 17.37 -8.31
N ARG A 28 -12.93 17.08 -7.20
CA ARG A 28 -12.84 18.01 -6.04
C ARG A 28 -12.16 19.34 -6.36
N GLY A 29 -11.35 19.38 -7.41
CA GLY A 29 -10.66 20.57 -7.91
C GLY A 29 -11.52 21.45 -8.83
N VAL A 30 -12.60 20.91 -9.41
CA VAL A 30 -13.40 21.60 -10.45
C VAL A 30 -14.15 22.81 -9.88
N CYS A 31 -15.02 22.60 -8.89
CA CYS A 31 -15.83 23.67 -8.29
C CYS A 31 -16.19 23.36 -6.83
N LYS A 32 -16.78 24.36 -6.13
CA LYS A 32 -17.20 24.21 -4.73
C LYS A 32 -18.30 23.16 -4.55
N LEU A 33 -19.24 23.07 -5.50
CA LEU A 33 -20.34 22.10 -5.48
C LEU A 33 -19.80 20.67 -5.46
N TRP A 34 -18.97 20.31 -6.45
CA TRP A 34 -18.41 18.95 -6.55
C TRP A 34 -17.56 18.58 -5.33
N ARG A 35 -16.78 19.54 -4.80
CA ARG A 35 -16.02 19.34 -3.56
C ARG A 35 -16.91 19.02 -2.36
N ALA A 36 -18.08 19.66 -2.26
CA ALA A 36 -19.05 19.46 -1.18
C ALA A 36 -19.86 18.17 -1.35
N LEU A 37 -20.13 17.73 -2.58
CA LEU A 37 -20.89 16.51 -2.86
C LEU A 37 -20.07 15.22 -2.72
N VAL A 38 -18.75 15.25 -2.99
CA VAL A 38 -17.90 14.06 -2.94
C VAL A 38 -17.98 13.27 -1.62
N PRO A 39 -17.97 13.89 -0.42
CA PRO A 39 -18.17 13.16 0.84
C PRO A 39 -19.52 12.46 0.97
N GLY A 40 -20.58 13.01 0.36
CA GLY A 40 -21.94 12.45 0.40
C GLY A 40 -22.24 11.41 -0.69
N ALA A 41 -21.39 11.31 -1.72
CA ALA A 41 -21.57 10.34 -2.78
C ALA A 41 -21.36 8.89 -2.28
N HIS A 42 -22.10 7.96 -2.88
CA HIS A 42 -22.04 6.52 -2.59
C HIS A 42 -20.77 5.85 -3.17
N ILE A 43 -19.61 6.43 -2.90
CA ILE A 43 -18.30 5.93 -3.33
C ILE A 43 -18.01 4.59 -2.64
N PRO A 44 -17.54 3.55 -3.36
CA PRO A 44 -17.12 2.28 -2.77
C PRO A 44 -16.13 2.45 -1.62
N ALA A 45 -16.19 1.57 -0.62
CA ALA A 45 -15.44 1.71 0.64
C ALA A 45 -13.93 1.82 0.42
N ALA A 46 -13.36 0.94 -0.42
CA ALA A 46 -11.95 0.97 -0.80
C ALA A 46 -11.52 2.35 -1.35
N ARG A 47 -12.27 2.86 -2.33
CA ARG A 47 -11.97 4.15 -2.96
C ARG A 47 -12.18 5.33 -2.01
N ARG A 48 -13.17 5.27 -1.11
CA ARG A 48 -13.41 6.27 -0.07
C ARG A 48 -12.24 6.33 0.92
N GLY A 49 -11.75 5.16 1.36
CA GLY A 49 -10.58 5.05 2.23
C GLY A 49 -9.34 5.67 1.59
N LEU A 50 -9.06 5.34 0.34
CA LEU A 50 -7.94 5.93 -0.41
C LEU A 50 -8.10 7.44 -0.65
N LEU A 51 -9.33 7.91 -0.91
CA LEU A 51 -9.59 9.36 -1.01
C LEU A 51 -9.26 10.07 0.31
N ALA A 52 -9.70 9.52 1.44
CA ALA A 52 -9.39 10.07 2.76
C ALA A 52 -7.88 10.07 3.03
N LEU A 53 -7.21 8.95 2.75
CA LEU A 53 -5.76 8.80 2.87
C LEU A 53 -5.01 9.83 2.01
N TYR A 54 -5.41 10.02 0.75
CA TYR A 54 -4.76 10.99 -0.14
C TYR A 54 -4.88 12.42 0.40
N LEU A 55 -6.06 12.81 0.88
CA LEU A 55 -6.29 14.15 1.42
C LEU A 55 -5.48 14.39 2.68
N ARG A 56 -5.36 13.36 3.54
CA ARG A 56 -4.50 13.39 4.72
C ARG A 56 -3.03 13.51 4.32
N ALA A 57 -2.56 12.64 3.42
CA ALA A 57 -1.17 12.66 2.93
C ALA A 57 -0.82 14.01 2.30
N ALA A 58 -1.70 14.58 1.47
CA ALA A 58 -1.48 15.87 0.84
C ALA A 58 -1.34 17.03 1.84
N ALA A 59 -1.91 16.91 3.04
CA ALA A 59 -1.77 17.86 4.14
C ALA A 59 -0.58 17.54 5.08
N SER A 60 0.02 16.36 4.95
CA SER A 60 1.09 15.89 5.83
C SER A 60 2.45 16.55 5.48
N PRO A 61 3.18 17.11 6.48
CA PRO A 61 4.54 17.58 6.27
C PRO A 61 5.50 16.48 5.81
N ALA A 62 5.32 15.24 6.28
CA ALA A 62 6.16 14.11 5.92
C ALA A 62 6.06 13.78 4.43
N PHE A 63 4.83 13.73 3.91
CA PHE A 63 4.59 13.53 2.48
C PHE A 63 5.25 14.62 1.61
N LEU A 64 5.20 15.88 2.05
CA LEU A 64 5.84 16.97 1.32
C LEU A 64 7.37 16.86 1.34
N ALA A 65 7.94 16.45 2.47
CA ALA A 65 9.38 16.28 2.64
C ALA A 65 9.94 15.16 1.74
N THR A 66 9.25 14.03 1.63
CA THR A 66 9.72 12.86 0.85
C THR A 66 9.38 12.93 -0.64
N ARG A 67 8.51 13.87 -1.04
CA ARG A 67 7.96 13.97 -2.41
C ARG A 67 9.02 14.00 -3.51
N LYS A 68 10.10 14.75 -3.34
CA LYS A 68 11.16 14.88 -4.36
C LYS A 68 11.82 13.53 -4.62
N ASP A 69 12.13 12.79 -3.56
CA ASP A 69 12.81 11.49 -3.64
C ASP A 69 11.89 10.42 -4.21
N VAL A 70 10.62 10.43 -3.81
CA VAL A 70 9.58 9.55 -4.36
C VAL A 70 9.47 9.76 -5.88
N LEU A 71 9.31 11.01 -6.33
CA LEU A 71 9.16 11.33 -7.75
C LEU A 71 10.38 10.90 -8.59
N ALA A 72 11.58 10.97 -8.03
CA ALA A 72 12.80 10.52 -8.71
C ALA A 72 12.86 8.99 -8.90
N ARG A 73 12.10 8.22 -8.09
CA ARG A 73 12.07 6.75 -8.09
C ARG A 73 10.86 6.18 -8.81
N THR A 74 9.79 6.96 -8.95
CA THR A 74 8.59 6.55 -9.68
C THR A 74 8.86 6.46 -11.18
N HIS A 75 8.40 5.38 -11.80
CA HIS A 75 8.37 5.26 -13.26
C HIS A 75 7.02 4.71 -13.73
N SER A 76 6.74 4.85 -15.02
CA SER A 76 5.59 4.21 -15.65
C SER A 76 5.77 2.70 -15.64
N TRP A 77 4.74 1.97 -15.23
CA TRP A 77 4.72 0.53 -15.21
C TRP A 77 3.30 0.01 -15.46
N ASN A 78 3.16 -1.24 -15.91
CA ASN A 78 1.87 -1.82 -16.24
C ASN A 78 1.21 -2.43 -14.98
N ARG A 79 0.24 -1.70 -14.42
CA ARG A 79 -0.51 -2.07 -13.20
C ARG A 79 -1.31 -3.36 -13.41
N ASP A 80 -1.99 -3.52 -14.54
CA ASP A 80 -2.82 -4.68 -14.82
C ASP A 80 -2.00 -5.95 -15.02
N ALA A 81 -0.85 -5.84 -15.70
CA ALA A 81 0.08 -6.95 -15.87
C ALA A 81 0.74 -7.39 -14.56
N TYR A 82 0.73 -6.55 -13.52
CA TYR A 82 1.17 -6.93 -12.18
C TYR A 82 0.06 -7.63 -11.42
N LEU A 83 -1.15 -7.07 -11.43
CA LEU A 83 -2.31 -7.67 -10.78
C LEU A 83 -2.63 -9.04 -11.36
N SER A 84 -2.44 -9.25 -12.67
CA SER A 84 -2.64 -10.55 -13.32
C SER A 84 -1.65 -11.65 -12.89
N ARG A 85 -0.58 -11.29 -12.18
CA ARG A 85 0.40 -12.25 -11.63
C ARG A 85 0.11 -12.61 -10.17
N LEU A 86 -0.83 -11.91 -9.54
CA LEU A 86 -1.26 -12.18 -8.18
C LEU A 86 -2.47 -13.14 -8.18
N PRO A 87 -2.87 -13.69 -7.02
CA PRO A 87 -4.12 -14.45 -6.92
C PRO A 87 -5.32 -13.68 -7.47
N ALA A 88 -6.36 -14.40 -7.92
CA ALA A 88 -7.56 -13.78 -8.48
C ALA A 88 -8.35 -12.97 -7.44
N ASP A 89 -8.45 -13.51 -6.22
CA ASP A 89 -9.27 -12.96 -5.14
C ASP A 89 -8.44 -12.03 -4.24
N LEU A 90 -8.05 -10.87 -4.77
CA LEU A 90 -7.28 -9.88 -4.03
C LEU A 90 -8.16 -9.06 -3.06
N PRO A 91 -7.60 -8.59 -1.93
CA PRO A 91 -8.25 -7.60 -1.09
C PRO A 91 -8.60 -6.35 -1.92
N GLU A 92 -9.87 -5.94 -1.87
CA GLU A 92 -10.40 -4.90 -2.76
C GLU A 92 -9.62 -3.58 -2.64
N ASP A 93 -9.26 -3.20 -1.41
CA ASP A 93 -8.57 -1.95 -1.14
C ASP A 93 -7.12 -1.94 -1.63
N PHE A 94 -6.40 -3.06 -1.51
CA PHE A 94 -5.09 -3.25 -2.12
C PHE A 94 -5.17 -3.20 -3.65
N ALA A 95 -6.11 -3.92 -4.26
CA ALA A 95 -6.27 -3.92 -5.71
C ALA A 95 -6.65 -2.53 -6.24
N CYS A 96 -7.56 -1.82 -5.54
CA CYS A 96 -7.94 -0.44 -5.83
C CYS A 96 -6.73 0.50 -5.71
N TRP A 97 -5.90 0.34 -4.67
CA TRP A 97 -4.68 1.13 -4.49
C TRP A 97 -3.70 0.94 -5.64
N VAL A 98 -3.39 -0.30 -6.03
CA VAL A 98 -2.49 -0.56 -7.17
C VAL A 98 -3.04 0.05 -8.47
N ARG A 99 -4.34 -0.10 -8.74
CA ARG A 99 -4.96 0.38 -9.98
C ARG A 99 -5.09 1.90 -10.04
N GLU A 100 -5.44 2.53 -8.93
CA GLU A 100 -5.99 3.90 -8.96
C GLU A 100 -5.14 4.91 -8.19
N TRP A 101 -4.26 4.48 -7.27
CA TRP A 101 -3.45 5.41 -6.49
C TRP A 101 -2.56 6.28 -7.39
N PRO A 102 -2.49 7.60 -7.17
CA PRO A 102 -1.59 8.46 -7.93
C PRO A 102 -0.14 8.06 -7.65
N ALA A 103 0.60 7.65 -8.68
CA ALA A 103 2.01 7.20 -8.51
C ALA A 103 2.93 8.31 -7.96
N ARG A 104 2.50 9.57 -8.06
CA ARG A 104 3.18 10.76 -7.52
C ARG A 104 2.88 11.03 -6.05
N ALA A 105 1.97 10.28 -5.46
CA ALA A 105 1.51 10.41 -4.08
C ALA A 105 1.84 9.16 -3.24
N VAL A 106 2.89 8.43 -3.63
CA VAL A 106 3.31 7.22 -2.92
C VAL A 106 3.78 7.58 -1.51
N LEU A 107 3.37 6.76 -0.55
CA LEU A 107 3.83 6.80 0.84
C LEU A 107 5.04 5.88 0.98
N GLY A 108 6.15 6.42 1.46
CA GLY A 108 7.42 5.72 1.58
C GLY A 108 7.90 5.06 0.28
N LEU A 109 8.29 3.79 0.39
CA LEU A 109 8.74 2.97 -0.73
C LEU A 109 7.79 1.81 -1.04
N LEU A 110 6.56 1.83 -0.51
CA LEU A 110 5.64 0.68 -0.62
C LEU A 110 5.10 0.45 -2.04
N TRP A 111 5.27 1.41 -2.95
CA TRP A 111 4.72 1.34 -4.31
C TRP A 111 5.42 0.30 -5.19
N PRO A 112 4.68 -0.65 -5.80
CA PRO A 112 5.28 -1.66 -6.67
C PRO A 112 6.05 -1.09 -7.87
N GLY A 113 5.68 0.11 -8.33
CA GLY A 113 6.35 0.82 -9.42
C GLY A 113 7.49 1.74 -8.98
N ALA A 114 7.96 1.68 -7.73
CA ALA A 114 9.14 2.44 -7.30
C ALA A 114 10.42 1.66 -7.66
N ARG A 115 11.40 2.33 -8.30
CA ARG A 115 12.72 1.73 -8.50
C ARG A 115 13.46 1.63 -7.17
N THR A 116 13.97 0.43 -6.88
CA THR A 116 14.77 0.15 -5.69
C THR A 116 16.20 0.69 -5.85
N GLY A 117 16.36 2.01 -5.69
CA GLY A 117 17.59 2.55 -5.12
C GLY A 117 17.49 2.45 -3.60
N ARG A 118 18.61 2.23 -2.90
CA ARG A 118 18.71 2.22 -1.42
C ARG A 118 17.79 3.27 -0.77
N HIS A 119 17.23 2.97 0.42
CA HIS A 119 16.40 3.89 1.21
C HIS A 119 16.81 5.36 1.04
N ALA A 120 15.85 6.26 0.79
CA ALA A 120 16.13 7.69 0.58
C ALA A 120 16.89 8.35 1.74
N HIS A 121 16.77 7.79 2.94
CA HIS A 121 17.45 8.25 4.15
C HIS A 121 18.68 7.41 4.54
N ALA A 122 19.05 6.37 3.77
CA ALA A 122 20.25 5.60 4.06
C ALA A 122 21.49 6.32 3.51
N ALA A 123 22.37 6.76 4.42
CA ALA A 123 23.69 7.28 4.05
C ALA A 123 24.45 6.27 3.16
N PRO A 124 25.19 6.72 2.13
CA PRO A 124 25.96 5.83 1.26
C PRO A 124 27.17 5.28 2.02
N GLY A 125 26.96 4.15 2.69
CA GLY A 125 28.02 3.34 3.29
C GLY A 125 27.92 3.25 4.81
N LEU A 126 27.73 2.02 5.30
CA LEU A 126 28.33 1.53 6.54
C LEU A 126 28.06 0.02 6.69
N LEU A 127 28.79 -0.79 5.91
CA LEU A 127 29.24 -2.09 6.39
C LEU A 127 30.61 -1.87 7.04
N SER A 128 30.63 -1.35 8.26
CA SER A 128 31.79 -1.50 9.13
C SER A 128 31.37 -1.59 10.60
N GLY A 129 31.58 -2.79 11.18
CA GLY A 129 32.02 -2.93 12.57
C GLY A 129 31.00 -2.93 13.70
N ALA A 130 29.79 -2.39 13.55
CA ALA A 130 28.80 -2.40 14.64
C ALA A 130 27.42 -2.70 14.07
N GLY A 131 27.02 -3.97 14.12
CA GLY A 131 25.89 -4.51 13.37
C GLY A 131 24.62 -3.67 13.43
N HIS A 132 24.27 -3.01 12.33
CA HIS A 132 22.95 -2.48 12.00
C HIS A 132 22.78 -2.38 10.46
N ALA A 133 21.76 -3.10 9.95
CA ALA A 133 21.11 -3.06 8.61
C ALA A 133 22.03 -3.37 7.39
N ILE A 134 21.56 -3.84 6.22
CA ILE A 134 20.45 -3.36 5.37
C ILE A 134 20.12 -4.48 4.35
N LEU A 135 18.91 -5.00 4.34
CA LEU A 135 18.31 -5.50 3.10
C LEU A 135 17.28 -4.47 2.66
N GLY A 136 17.67 -3.60 1.73
CA GLY A 136 16.74 -2.84 0.93
C GLY A 136 16.01 -3.79 -0.01
N MET A 137 15.12 -4.61 0.54
CA MET A 137 14.19 -5.44 -0.22
C MET A 137 12.84 -4.75 -0.18
N THR A 138 12.72 -3.67 -0.95
CA THR A 138 11.42 -3.09 -1.25
C THR A 138 10.66 -4.09 -2.11
N ILE A 139 9.89 -4.94 -1.44
CA ILE A 139 9.14 -6.06 -2.01
C ILE A 139 10.09 -7.10 -2.63
N LEU A 140 9.85 -8.38 -2.38
CA LEU A 140 10.32 -9.46 -3.26
C LEU A 140 9.61 -9.37 -4.63
N ASN A 141 9.68 -8.20 -5.28
CA ASN A 141 9.38 -7.97 -6.70
C ASN A 141 10.58 -8.32 -7.59
N ARG A 142 11.68 -8.83 -7.01
CA ARG A 142 12.56 -9.75 -7.71
C ARG A 142 11.86 -11.11 -7.81
N LEU A 143 10.82 -11.14 -8.64
CA LEU A 143 10.61 -12.28 -9.52
C LEU A 143 11.97 -12.62 -10.10
N ALA A 144 12.49 -13.80 -9.77
CA ALA A 144 13.55 -14.40 -10.55
C ALA A 144 13.00 -14.53 -11.97
N PHE A 145 13.35 -13.58 -12.83
CA PHE A 145 13.22 -13.75 -14.26
C PHE A 145 14.34 -14.70 -14.67
N ASP A 146 14.09 -15.99 -14.48
CA ASP A 146 14.50 -16.97 -15.47
C ASP A 146 13.59 -18.20 -15.39
N GLY A 147 12.92 -18.48 -16.51
CA GLY A 147 12.30 -19.77 -16.84
C GLY A 147 11.28 -20.35 -15.86
N GLY A 148 10.01 -19.93 -15.99
CA GLY A 148 8.88 -20.74 -15.55
C GLY A 148 8.30 -20.36 -14.18
N ALA A 149 7.11 -19.78 -14.24
CA ALA A 149 6.15 -19.55 -13.15
C ALA A 149 6.55 -20.09 -11.75
N ARG A 150 7.12 -19.22 -10.92
CA ARG A 150 7.11 -19.38 -9.46
C ARG A 150 6.87 -18.02 -8.83
N ALA A 151 5.62 -17.79 -8.43
CA ALA A 151 5.34 -16.82 -7.39
C ALA A 151 6.24 -17.15 -6.20
N VAL A 152 6.77 -16.14 -5.52
CA VAL A 152 7.41 -16.36 -4.22
C VAL A 152 6.29 -16.76 -3.28
N HIS A 153 6.06 -18.06 -3.15
CA HIS A 153 5.28 -18.61 -2.05
C HIS A 153 6.14 -18.40 -0.81
N ALA A 154 5.87 -17.33 -0.06
CA ALA A 154 6.26 -17.30 1.34
C ALA A 154 5.45 -18.41 2.01
N HIS A 155 6.01 -19.62 2.05
CA HIS A 155 5.47 -20.67 2.89
C HIS A 155 5.75 -20.24 4.32
N MET A 156 4.75 -19.65 4.96
CA MET A 156 4.73 -19.56 6.42
C MET A 156 4.62 -20.99 6.94
N PHE A 157 5.76 -21.61 7.18
CA PHE A 157 5.84 -22.85 7.95
C PHE A 157 5.59 -22.48 9.42
N CYS A 158 4.32 -22.34 9.79
CA CYS A 158 3.95 -22.40 11.19
C CYS A 158 4.05 -23.89 11.59
N ALA A 159 5.00 -24.22 12.48
CA ALA A 159 5.26 -25.60 12.89
C ALA A 159 4.02 -26.31 13.46
N ASP A 160 3.03 -25.54 13.91
CA ASP A 160 1.80 -26.02 14.55
C ASP A 160 0.56 -25.99 13.62
N VAL A 161 0.67 -25.48 12.40
CA VAL A 161 -0.47 -25.39 11.45
C VAL A 161 -0.19 -26.25 10.21
N ARG A 162 -0.40 -27.56 10.34
CA ARG A 162 -0.43 -28.45 9.16
C ARG A 162 -1.67 -28.12 8.32
N GLY A 163 -1.46 -27.60 7.10
CA GLY A 163 -2.49 -27.54 6.06
C GLY A 163 -3.00 -26.15 5.65
N ALA A 164 -2.51 -25.06 6.26
CA ALA A 164 -2.84 -23.71 5.80
C ALA A 164 -1.95 -23.30 4.62
N SER A 165 -2.57 -22.99 3.48
CA SER A 165 -1.91 -22.40 2.31
C SER A 165 -2.44 -20.99 2.07
N GLY A 166 -1.56 -20.07 1.69
CA GLY A 166 -1.93 -18.69 1.36
C GLY A 166 -0.89 -18.00 0.50
N ALA A 167 -1.19 -16.79 0.08
CA ALA A 167 -0.29 -15.89 -0.63
C ALA A 167 -0.11 -14.61 0.17
N ALA A 168 1.13 -14.12 0.26
CA ALA A 168 1.44 -12.88 0.97
C ALA A 168 2.51 -12.06 0.23
N LEU A 169 2.48 -10.75 0.41
CA LEU A 169 3.48 -9.81 -0.06
C LEU A 169 4.35 -9.36 1.11
N LEU A 170 5.66 -9.56 0.99
CA LEU A 170 6.63 -8.93 1.87
C LEU A 170 6.67 -7.42 1.57
N LEU A 171 6.36 -6.60 2.57
CA LEU A 171 6.31 -5.15 2.48
C LEU A 171 7.69 -4.55 2.79
N ASP A 172 8.29 -5.02 3.88
CA ASP A 172 9.64 -4.69 4.31
C ASP A 172 10.21 -5.74 5.26
N ASP A 173 11.51 -5.63 5.47
CA ASP A 173 12.31 -6.49 6.32
C ASP A 173 13.42 -5.68 6.99
N ALA A 174 13.62 -5.87 8.28
CA ALA A 174 14.63 -5.19 9.07
C ALA A 174 15.20 -6.10 10.16
N PHE A 175 16.51 -5.99 10.41
CA PHE A 175 17.13 -6.60 11.59
C PHE A 175 17.10 -5.62 12.76
N VAL A 176 16.31 -5.93 13.79
CA VAL A 176 16.15 -5.13 15.00
C VAL A 176 16.62 -5.96 16.20
N ARG A 177 17.66 -5.48 16.90
CA ARG A 177 18.23 -6.17 18.09
C ARG A 177 18.60 -7.63 17.81
N GLY A 178 19.22 -7.89 16.65
CA GLY A 178 19.65 -9.23 16.25
C GLY A 178 18.51 -10.17 15.79
N ARG A 179 17.27 -9.68 15.69
CA ARG A 179 16.14 -10.45 15.16
C ARG A 179 15.64 -9.84 13.86
N GLN A 180 15.31 -10.69 12.91
CA GLN A 180 14.64 -10.29 11.68
C GLN A 180 13.17 -9.94 12.00
N ARG A 181 12.72 -8.79 11.51
CA ARG A 181 11.34 -8.31 11.62
C ARG A 181 10.86 -7.93 10.23
N SER A 182 9.83 -8.63 9.79
CA SER A 182 9.24 -8.44 8.47
C SER A 182 7.78 -8.02 8.62
N ARG A 183 7.28 -7.25 7.65
CA ARG A 183 5.84 -6.97 7.55
C ARG A 183 5.30 -7.59 6.28
N VAL A 184 4.19 -8.31 6.40
CA VAL A 184 3.58 -9.05 5.28
C VAL A 184 2.11 -8.68 5.13
N LEU A 185 1.69 -8.36 3.90
CA LEU A 185 0.27 -8.27 3.54
C LEU A 185 -0.19 -9.64 3.06
N VAL A 186 -1.19 -10.22 3.72
CA VAL A 186 -1.80 -11.48 3.25
C VAL A 186 -2.78 -11.15 2.13
N LEU A 187 -2.56 -11.73 0.96
CA LEU A 187 -3.41 -11.57 -0.22
C LEU A 187 -4.54 -12.59 -0.24
N ASP A 188 -4.26 -13.81 0.20
CA ASP A 188 -5.20 -14.93 0.24
C ASP A 188 -4.78 -15.91 1.32
N GLY A 189 -5.75 -16.59 1.93
CA GLY A 189 -5.55 -17.63 2.94
C GLY A 189 -6.34 -17.45 4.22
N ALA A 190 -6.44 -18.54 4.98
CA ALA A 190 -7.03 -18.60 6.30
C ALA A 190 -6.13 -19.41 7.26
N CYS A 191 -6.19 -19.10 8.55
CA CYS A 191 -5.52 -19.84 9.60
C CYS A 191 -6.53 -20.14 10.71
N ASP A 192 -6.64 -21.42 11.11
CA ASP A 192 -7.59 -21.86 12.15
C ASP A 192 -9.03 -21.38 11.94
N GLY A 193 -9.47 -21.33 10.67
CA GLY A 193 -10.80 -20.85 10.27
C GLY A 193 -10.97 -19.33 10.23
N VAL A 194 -9.93 -18.56 10.57
CA VAL A 194 -9.93 -17.10 10.49
C VAL A 194 -9.42 -16.64 9.13
N GLU A 195 -10.23 -15.87 8.41
CA GLU A 195 -9.84 -15.21 7.16
C GLU A 195 -8.73 -14.19 7.41
N MET A 196 -7.65 -14.29 6.64
CA MET A 196 -6.47 -13.44 6.81
C MET A 196 -6.28 -12.42 5.68
N ALA A 197 -6.94 -12.63 4.53
CA ALA A 197 -6.81 -11.77 3.36
C ALA A 197 -7.06 -10.29 3.70
N GLY A 198 -6.20 -9.41 3.17
CA GLY A 198 -6.26 -7.97 3.37
C GLY A 198 -5.59 -7.46 4.64
N ARG A 199 -5.18 -8.35 5.54
CA ARG A 199 -4.54 -7.97 6.81
C ARG A 199 -3.03 -7.93 6.68
N VAL A 200 -2.40 -7.05 7.45
CA VAL A 200 -0.95 -6.93 7.55
C VAL A 200 -0.48 -7.50 8.88
N TYR A 201 0.56 -8.33 8.86
CA TYR A 201 1.15 -8.95 10.04
C TYR A 201 2.62 -8.60 10.19
N ALA A 202 3.04 -8.46 11.44
CA ALA A 202 4.44 -8.42 11.82
C ALA A 202 4.95 -9.84 12.07
N VAL A 203 6.05 -10.21 11.42
CA VAL A 203 6.69 -11.52 11.53
C VAL A 203 8.07 -11.33 12.18
N GLU A 204 8.31 -12.00 13.30
CA GLU A 204 9.62 -12.00 13.97
C GLU A 204 10.35 -13.33 13.71
N GLY A 205 11.34 -13.30 12.82
CA GLY A 205 12.02 -14.50 12.35
C GLY A 205 11.03 -15.44 11.66
N THR A 206 10.68 -16.54 12.32
CA THR A 206 9.70 -17.52 11.84
C THR A 206 8.38 -17.50 12.62
N SER A 207 8.23 -16.57 13.57
CA SER A 207 7.04 -16.47 14.43
C SER A 207 6.15 -15.31 14.00
N CYS A 208 4.84 -15.51 14.03
CA CYS A 208 3.82 -14.53 13.71
C CYS A 208 2.62 -14.72 14.65
N ALA A 209 2.14 -13.66 15.28
CA ALA A 209 0.90 -13.68 16.07
C ALA A 209 -0.30 -13.53 15.12
N MET A 210 -0.92 -14.65 14.76
CA MET A 210 -1.97 -14.72 13.73
C MET A 210 -3.29 -14.07 14.17
N ASP A 211 -3.50 -13.95 15.47
CA ASP A 211 -4.66 -13.32 16.10
C ASP A 211 -4.53 -11.80 16.27
N ALA A 212 -3.33 -11.25 16.06
CA ALA A 212 -3.00 -9.85 16.27
C ALA A 212 -2.37 -9.23 15.01
N PRO A 213 -3.16 -8.96 13.94
CA PRO A 213 -2.65 -8.24 12.79
C PRO A 213 -2.18 -6.83 13.19
N GLU A 214 -1.12 -6.36 12.55
CA GLU A 214 -0.62 -4.99 12.68
C GLU A 214 -1.63 -3.98 12.08
N ALA A 215 -2.32 -4.38 11.01
CA ALA A 215 -3.44 -3.64 10.44
C ALA A 215 -4.48 -4.61 9.88
N VAL A 216 -5.77 -4.28 10.03
CA VAL A 216 -6.87 -5.13 9.54
C VAL A 216 -7.20 -4.89 8.07
N SER A 217 -6.62 -3.87 7.45
CA SER A 217 -6.75 -3.57 6.02
C SER A 217 -5.48 -2.95 5.45
N TRP A 218 -5.31 -2.97 4.13
CA TRP A 218 -4.22 -2.29 3.45
C TRP A 218 -4.28 -0.78 3.63
N THR A 219 -5.48 -0.20 3.55
CA THR A 219 -5.66 1.26 3.72
C THR A 219 -5.30 1.72 5.14
N GLU A 220 -5.68 0.94 6.17
CA GLU A 220 -5.27 1.22 7.54
C GLU A 220 -3.75 1.15 7.71
N PHE A 221 -3.11 0.12 7.14
CA PHE A 221 -1.65 0.02 7.17
C PHE A 221 -0.99 1.28 6.57
N LEU A 222 -1.48 1.76 5.42
CA LEU A 222 -0.96 2.99 4.81
C LEU A 222 -1.17 4.24 5.68
N HIS A 223 -2.26 4.32 6.44
CA HIS A 223 -2.44 5.37 7.43
C HIS A 223 -1.39 5.29 8.53
N GLN A 224 -1.15 4.09 9.08
CA GLN A 224 -0.13 3.87 10.11
C GLN A 224 1.29 4.20 9.60
N GLU A 225 1.58 3.95 8.32
CA GLU A 225 2.87 4.31 7.72
C GLU A 225 3.05 5.83 7.61
N LEU A 226 2.00 6.55 7.20
CA LEU A 226 2.02 8.01 7.23
C LEU A 226 2.27 8.55 8.65
N ASP A 227 1.60 7.96 9.66
CA ASP A 227 1.81 8.29 11.08
C ASP A 227 3.26 8.02 11.55
N ARG A 228 3.92 6.99 11.00
CA ARG A 228 5.33 6.69 11.31
C ARG A 228 6.27 7.71 10.67
N GLU A 229 6.04 8.08 9.41
CA GLU A 229 6.83 9.09 8.73
C GLU A 229 6.70 10.46 9.41
N GLU A 230 5.49 10.84 9.84
CA GLU A 230 5.22 12.08 10.58
C GLU A 230 5.98 12.12 11.91
N ARG A 231 5.95 11.03 12.68
CA ARG A 231 6.71 10.92 13.93
C ARG A 231 8.22 10.95 13.71
N TRP A 232 8.71 10.29 12.66
CA TRP A 232 10.12 10.30 12.33
C TRP A 232 10.59 11.72 11.97
N LEU A 233 9.83 12.44 11.15
CA LEU A 233 10.13 13.83 10.80
C LEU A 233 10.06 14.76 12.01
N ALA A 234 9.17 14.53 12.97
CA ALA A 234 9.08 15.35 14.18
C ALA A 234 10.26 15.17 15.15
N SER A 235 11.06 14.11 14.99
CA SER A 235 12.20 13.77 15.85
C SER A 235 13.57 14.16 15.28
N HIS A 236 13.62 14.67 14.05
CA HIS A 236 14.83 15.03 13.32
C HIS A 236 14.72 16.43 12.72
#